data_AF-A0A0J6IVR3-F1
#
_entry.id   AF-A0A0J6IVR3-F1
#
_cell.length_a   1.000
_cell.length_b   1.000
_cell.length_c   1.000
_cell.angle_alpha   90.00
_cell.angle_beta   90.00
_cell.angle_gamma   90.00
#
_symmetry.space_group_name_H-M   'P 1'
#
loop_
_entity.id
_entity.type
_entity.pdbx_description
1 polymer ?
#
loop_
_entity_poly.entity_id
_entity_poly.type
_entity_poly.pdbx_seq_one_letter_code
_entity_poly.pdbx_strand_id
1 'polypeptide(L)'
;MASPTPAPLIHPSNCLFGTIDIGNCRFVGEQLPSTYYMSGKGPFIRLRPLHRSGFAIYERPTRVVGLYAGDWDRDDTFAQNIQTVDLYRELGASAADIAASIEHLKLVARRTDEIIQQNTAQPLELNDAVVFVNEGALAGTVWGGDKQKTGNVYKPLKVADATSPNRKAHAGHAFATREAVERFYADYYPHVLGQLMLLGQAQQSFVSQAPNGDEVVTVINTDTGYFPQSEFPNRASQLQFLLQQFMRFA
;
A
#
# COMPACT_ATOMS: atom_id res chain seq x y z
N MET A 1 1.68 19.19 8.92
CA MET A 1 0.73 19.71 9.94
C MET A 1 -0.63 19.18 9.54
N ALA A 2 -1.47 18.80 10.50
CA ALA A 2 -2.81 18.30 10.18
C ALA A 2 -3.64 19.38 9.50
N SER A 3 -4.28 19.02 8.39
CA SER A 3 -5.15 19.89 7.61
C SER A 3 -6.44 19.15 7.27
N PRO A 4 -7.61 19.81 7.30
CA PRO A 4 -8.86 19.18 6.91
C PRO A 4 -8.82 18.75 5.44
N THR A 5 -9.56 17.69 5.11
CA THR A 5 -9.92 17.37 3.74
C THR A 5 -10.71 18.54 3.09
N PRO A 6 -10.68 18.72 1.76
CA PRO A 6 -10.09 17.81 0.77
C PRO A 6 -8.56 17.81 0.78
N ALA A 7 -7.97 16.65 0.49
CA ALA A 7 -6.56 16.47 0.19
C ALA A 7 -6.39 16.24 -1.33
N PRO A 8 -6.25 17.30 -2.16
CA PRO A 8 -6.50 17.23 -3.61
C PRO A 8 -5.59 16.27 -4.39
N LEU A 9 -4.46 15.88 -3.78
CA LEU A 9 -3.58 14.89 -4.38
C LEU A 9 -4.21 13.49 -4.42
N ILE A 10 -5.20 13.19 -3.56
CA ILE A 10 -6.00 11.97 -3.64
C ILE A 10 -6.92 12.07 -4.87
N HIS A 11 -6.39 11.64 -6.01
CA HIS A 11 -7.07 11.67 -7.30
C HIS A 11 -6.55 10.51 -8.18
N PRO A 12 -7.37 9.89 -9.03
CA PRO A 12 -6.94 8.75 -9.87
C PRO A 12 -5.71 9.05 -10.74
N SER A 13 -5.56 10.27 -11.24
CA SER A 13 -4.40 10.68 -12.06
C SER A 13 -3.09 10.78 -11.28
N ASN A 14 -3.16 10.90 -9.96
CA ASN A 14 -2.00 11.02 -9.08
C ASN A 14 -1.69 9.71 -8.35
N CYS A 15 -2.56 8.70 -8.48
CA CYS A 15 -2.38 7.39 -7.86
C CYS A 15 -1.23 6.65 -8.55
N LEU A 16 -0.16 6.38 -7.80
CA LEU A 16 1.03 5.70 -8.29
C LEU A 16 0.85 4.18 -8.25
N PHE A 17 0.45 3.66 -7.09
CA PHE A 17 0.32 2.24 -6.78
C PHE A 17 -0.40 2.05 -5.43
N GLY A 18 -0.58 0.79 -5.01
CA GLY A 18 -0.99 0.46 -3.65
C GLY A 18 -0.19 -0.67 -3.04
N THR A 19 -0.59 -1.06 -1.83
CA THR A 19 -0.05 -2.24 -1.15
C THR A 19 -1.17 -3.16 -0.66
N ILE A 20 -0.98 -4.47 -0.87
CA ILE A 20 -1.98 -5.51 -0.58
C ILE A 20 -1.29 -6.67 0.15
N ASP A 21 -1.94 -7.23 1.17
CA ASP A 21 -1.50 -8.45 1.85
C ASP A 21 -1.68 -9.66 0.94
N ILE A 22 -0.70 -10.55 0.98
CA ILE A 22 -0.70 -11.80 0.25
C ILE A 22 -0.66 -12.94 1.26
N GLY A 23 -1.59 -13.87 1.16
CA GLY A 23 -1.69 -15.06 2.00
C GLY A 23 -2.17 -16.25 1.17
N ASN A 24 -1.54 -17.41 1.33
CA ASN A 24 -1.84 -18.62 0.55
C ASN A 24 -1.85 -18.37 -0.97
N CYS A 25 -0.85 -17.65 -1.49
CA CYS A 25 -0.68 -17.32 -2.91
C CYS A 25 -1.87 -16.58 -3.55
N ARG A 26 -2.60 -15.78 -2.77
CA ARG A 26 -3.67 -14.88 -3.23
C ARG A 26 -3.72 -13.62 -2.39
N PHE A 27 -4.46 -12.61 -2.84
CA PHE A 27 -4.75 -11.43 -2.03
C PHE A 27 -5.62 -11.78 -0.82
N VAL A 28 -5.31 -11.16 0.33
CA VAL A 28 -6.10 -11.32 1.56
C VAL A 28 -7.30 -10.36 1.51
N GLY A 29 -8.50 -10.93 1.39
CA GLY A 29 -9.74 -10.16 1.27
C GLY A 29 -10.07 -9.29 2.49
N GLU A 30 -9.63 -9.66 3.69
CA GLU A 30 -9.94 -8.96 4.96
C GLU A 30 -9.12 -7.67 5.21
N GLN A 31 -8.50 -7.13 4.17
CA GLN A 31 -7.75 -5.88 4.19
C GLN A 31 -8.46 -4.81 3.34
N LEU A 32 -8.23 -3.53 3.66
CA LEU A 32 -8.38 -2.44 2.69
C LEU A 32 -6.99 -1.97 2.21
N PRO A 33 -6.65 -2.15 0.92
CA PRO A 33 -5.36 -1.74 0.36
C PRO A 33 -5.03 -0.28 0.63
N SER A 34 -3.79 -0.01 1.07
CA SER A 34 -3.31 1.37 1.15
C SER A 34 -2.93 1.86 -0.24
N THR A 35 -3.19 3.13 -0.53
CA THR A 35 -2.90 3.75 -1.83
C THR A 35 -1.94 4.92 -1.67
N TYR A 36 -1.14 5.15 -2.71
CA TYR A 36 -0.04 6.10 -2.70
C TYR A 36 -0.20 7.09 -3.86
N TYR A 37 -0.10 8.39 -3.55
CA TYR A 37 -0.33 9.46 -4.50
C TYR A 37 0.82 10.44 -4.52
N MET A 38 1.18 10.90 -5.71
CA MET A 38 2.22 11.91 -5.92
C MET A 38 2.00 12.65 -7.24
N SER A 39 2.34 13.94 -7.27
CA SER A 39 2.41 14.73 -8.50
C SER A 39 3.78 15.38 -8.63
N GLY A 40 4.41 15.19 -9.80
CA GLY A 40 5.77 15.67 -10.06
C GLY A 40 6.77 15.19 -8.99
N LYS A 41 7.49 16.13 -8.37
CA LYS A 41 8.44 15.88 -7.27
C LYS A 41 7.89 16.25 -5.88
N GLY A 42 6.64 16.73 -5.84
CA GLY A 42 6.05 17.44 -4.70
C GLY A 42 5.45 16.50 -3.65
N PRO A 43 4.34 16.91 -3.01
CA PRO A 43 3.78 16.19 -1.88
C PRO A 43 3.44 14.76 -2.26
N PHE A 44 3.61 13.88 -1.28
CA PHE A 44 3.33 12.47 -1.37
C PHE A 44 2.31 12.11 -0.29
N ILE A 45 1.21 11.48 -0.69
CA ILE A 45 0.17 11.01 0.22
C ILE A 45 0.19 9.49 0.27
N ARG A 46 0.17 8.95 1.49
CA ARG A 46 -0.25 7.58 1.76
C ARG A 46 -1.64 7.59 2.40
N LEU A 47 -2.63 7.08 1.68
CA LEU A 47 -3.96 6.81 2.22
C LEU A 47 -3.96 5.39 2.79
N ARG A 48 -4.26 5.28 4.09
CA ARG A 48 -4.28 4.01 4.83
C ARG A 48 -5.70 3.79 5.36
N PRO A 49 -6.57 3.10 4.60
CA PRO A 49 -7.97 2.99 4.96
C PRO A 49 -8.24 2.06 6.15
N LEU A 50 -7.42 1.01 6.35
CA LEU A 50 -7.51 0.09 7.49
C LEU A 50 -6.11 -0.23 8.02
N HIS A 51 -5.90 -0.09 9.33
CA HIS A 51 -4.65 -0.45 9.99
C HIS A 51 -4.85 -0.60 11.51
N ARG A 52 -3.91 -1.27 12.20
CA ARG A 52 -3.93 -1.40 13.66
C ARG A 52 -4.02 -0.05 14.38
N SER A 53 -3.33 0.97 13.86
CA SER A 53 -3.35 2.35 14.35
C SER A 53 -4.49 3.21 13.79
N GLY A 54 -5.41 2.61 13.02
CA GLY A 54 -6.57 3.30 12.48
C GLY A 54 -6.41 3.86 11.06
N PHE A 55 -7.54 4.35 10.53
CA PHE A 55 -7.63 5.10 9.28
C PHE A 55 -6.76 6.35 9.35
N ALA A 56 -6.02 6.66 8.27
CA ALA A 56 -5.21 7.87 8.21
C ALA A 56 -4.89 8.30 6.77
N ILE A 57 -4.69 9.60 6.58
CA ILE A 57 -4.09 10.20 5.39
C ILE A 57 -2.77 10.83 5.83
N TYR A 58 -1.64 10.30 5.40
CA TYR A 58 -0.33 10.87 5.75
C TYR A 58 0.25 11.63 4.57
N GLU A 59 0.49 12.92 4.75
CA GLU A 59 1.05 13.79 3.73
C GLU A 59 2.47 14.19 4.08
N ARG A 60 3.40 14.06 3.14
CA ARG A 60 4.81 14.40 3.34
C ARG A 60 5.32 15.20 2.14
N PRO A 61 6.25 16.15 2.34
CA PRO A 61 6.69 17.02 1.25
C PRO A 61 7.31 16.29 0.06
N THR A 62 7.95 15.13 0.32
CA THR A 62 8.51 14.24 -0.68
C THR A 62 8.75 12.87 -0.07
N ARG A 63 9.03 11.89 -0.93
CA ARG A 63 9.42 10.53 -0.57
C ARG A 63 10.46 9.98 -1.53
N VAL A 64 11.35 9.15 -1.01
CA VAL A 64 12.04 8.10 -1.76
C VAL A 64 11.25 6.81 -1.56
N VAL A 65 11.03 6.07 -2.64
CA VAL A 65 10.25 4.84 -2.64
C VAL A 65 11.10 3.70 -3.22
N GLY A 66 11.05 2.55 -2.57
CA GLY A 66 11.67 1.32 -3.06
C GLY A 66 10.84 0.09 -2.74
N LEU A 67 11.20 -1.01 -3.38
CA LEU A 67 10.66 -2.34 -3.19
C LEU A 67 11.73 -3.21 -2.54
N TYR A 68 11.34 -4.06 -1.58
CA TYR A 68 12.28 -4.93 -0.88
C TYR A 68 11.71 -6.31 -0.56
N ALA A 69 12.58 -7.30 -0.40
CA ALA A 69 12.29 -8.57 0.27
C ALA A 69 13.26 -8.78 1.42
N GLY A 70 12.82 -9.50 2.45
CA GLY A 70 13.58 -9.72 3.68
C GLY A 70 13.00 -8.95 4.86
N ASP A 71 13.80 -8.85 5.92
CA ASP A 71 13.42 -8.17 7.16
C ASP A 71 13.79 -6.69 7.10
N TRP A 72 12.84 -5.84 7.50
CA TRP A 72 13.04 -4.39 7.57
C TRP A 72 13.10 -3.97 9.03
N ASP A 73 14.24 -3.45 9.46
CA ASP A 73 14.43 -2.91 10.81
C ASP A 73 13.80 -1.50 10.90
N ARG A 74 12.87 -1.34 11.85
CA ARG A 74 12.14 -0.09 12.09
C ARG A 74 12.98 0.95 12.82
N ASP A 75 14.08 0.54 13.43
CA ASP A 75 15.00 1.42 14.13
C ASP A 75 16.07 2.01 13.21
N ASP A 76 16.35 1.34 12.10
CA ASP A 76 17.24 1.81 11.07
C ASP A 76 16.61 2.81 10.10
N THR A 77 17.47 3.62 9.49
CA THR A 77 17.11 4.51 8.38
C THR A 77 16.85 3.71 7.10
N PHE A 78 16.22 4.36 6.12
CA PHE A 78 16.04 3.79 4.79
C PHE A 78 17.37 3.36 4.18
N ALA A 79 18.39 4.23 4.20
CA ALA A 79 19.70 3.96 3.63
C ALA A 79 20.44 2.79 4.30
N GLN A 80 20.20 2.55 5.60
CA GLN A 80 20.78 1.40 6.31
C GLN A 80 20.07 0.10 5.91
N ASN A 81 18.74 0.10 5.91
CA ASN A 81 17.95 -1.09 5.55
C ASN A 81 18.24 -1.60 4.14
N ILE A 82 18.40 -0.71 3.15
CA ILE A 82 18.65 -1.15 1.76
C ILE A 82 19.98 -1.91 1.60
N GLN A 83 20.90 -1.82 2.58
CA GLN A 83 22.15 -2.56 2.58
C GLN A 83 22.02 -3.95 3.20
N THR A 84 20.95 -4.20 3.97
CA THR A 84 20.80 -5.41 4.80
C THR A 84 19.65 -6.31 4.37
N VAL A 85 18.65 -5.78 3.68
CA VAL A 85 17.54 -6.58 3.11
C VAL A 85 18.03 -7.58 2.06
N ASP A 86 17.31 -8.70 1.91
CA ASP A 86 17.64 -9.75 0.93
C ASP A 86 17.73 -9.17 -0.49
N LEU A 87 16.70 -8.41 -0.88
CA LEU A 87 16.58 -7.83 -2.22
C LEU A 87 16.05 -6.42 -2.12
N TYR A 88 16.53 -5.53 -3.00
CA TYR A 88 16.06 -4.16 -3.09
C TYR A 88 15.98 -3.70 -4.55
N ARG A 89 14.92 -2.94 -4.88
CA ARG A 89 14.75 -2.23 -6.15
C ARG A 89 14.24 -0.83 -5.86
N GLU A 90 14.99 0.18 -6.26
CA GLU A 90 14.53 1.57 -6.15
C GLU A 90 13.42 1.82 -7.18
N LEU A 91 12.35 2.51 -6.76
CA LEU A 91 11.34 3.04 -7.69
C LEU A 91 11.62 4.50 -8.04
N GLY A 92 12.12 5.27 -7.08
CA GLY A 92 12.56 6.65 -7.28
C GLY A 92 11.94 7.62 -6.27
N ALA A 93 12.06 8.92 -6.58
CA ALA A 93 11.64 10.01 -5.70
C ALA A 93 10.72 11.03 -6.37
N SER A 94 10.21 10.72 -7.56
CA SER A 94 9.22 11.52 -8.27
C SER A 94 8.17 10.63 -8.91
N ALA A 95 6.99 11.19 -9.20
CA ALA A 95 5.92 10.46 -9.88
C ALA A 95 6.37 9.88 -11.23
N ALA A 96 7.21 10.63 -11.97
CA ALA A 96 7.73 10.19 -13.26
C ALA A 96 8.74 9.05 -13.12
N ASP A 97 9.68 9.15 -12.16
CA ASP A 97 10.66 8.09 -11.91
C ASP A 97 9.97 6.80 -11.45
N ILE A 98 9.01 6.92 -10.52
CA ILE A 98 8.25 5.79 -9.99
C ILE A 98 7.44 5.12 -11.12
N ALA A 99 6.76 5.90 -11.96
CA ALA A 99 6.02 5.35 -13.09
C ALA A 99 6.95 4.63 -14.08
N ALA A 100 8.08 5.23 -14.45
CA ALA A 100 9.06 4.61 -15.34
C ALA A 100 9.64 3.31 -14.76
N SER A 101 9.97 3.29 -13.48
CA SER A 101 10.45 2.10 -12.78
C SER A 101 9.39 0.98 -12.73
N ILE A 102 8.12 1.34 -12.49
CA ILE A 102 7.01 0.36 -12.53
C ILE A 102 6.86 -0.23 -13.93
N GLU A 103 6.91 0.58 -15.00
CA GLU A 103 6.86 0.06 -16.37
C GLU A 103 8.06 -0.82 -16.70
N HIS A 104 9.26 -0.49 -16.21
CA HIS A 104 10.43 -1.33 -16.38
C HIS A 104 10.28 -2.69 -15.69
N LEU A 105 9.70 -2.73 -14.48
CA LEU A 105 9.45 -3.98 -13.75
C LEU A 105 8.49 -4.91 -14.50
N LYS A 106 7.59 -4.38 -15.34
CA LYS A 106 6.64 -5.16 -16.15
C LYS A 106 7.30 -5.91 -17.32
N LEU A 107 8.55 -5.59 -17.68
CA LEU A 107 9.23 -6.19 -18.84
C LEU A 107 9.56 -7.66 -18.65
N VAL A 108 9.72 -8.12 -17.40
CA VAL A 108 9.96 -9.53 -17.08
C VAL A 108 8.74 -10.08 -16.38
N ALA A 109 7.88 -10.76 -17.13
CA ALA A 109 6.60 -11.23 -16.64
C ALA A 109 6.59 -12.73 -16.32
N ARG A 110 5.81 -13.08 -15.29
CA ARG A 110 5.44 -14.46 -14.92
C ARG A 110 3.97 -14.53 -14.57
N ARG A 111 3.39 -15.72 -14.68
CA ARG A 111 2.07 -16.04 -14.17
C ARG A 111 2.14 -16.48 -12.71
N THR A 112 1.02 -16.40 -12.01
CA THR A 112 0.91 -16.83 -10.60
C THR A 112 1.30 -18.30 -10.41
N ASP A 113 0.90 -19.20 -11.33
CA ASP A 113 1.22 -20.62 -11.27
C ASP A 113 2.71 -20.90 -11.51
N GLU A 114 3.38 -20.14 -12.39
CA GLU A 114 4.84 -20.23 -12.56
C GLU A 114 5.59 -19.86 -11.28
N ILE A 115 5.13 -18.84 -10.54
CA ILE A 115 5.71 -18.46 -9.24
C ILE A 115 5.53 -19.59 -8.23
N ILE A 116 4.33 -20.17 -8.14
CA ILE A 116 4.04 -21.29 -7.24
C ILE A 116 4.89 -22.52 -7.59
N GLN A 117 5.02 -22.82 -8.88
CA GLN A 117 5.84 -23.92 -9.38
C GLN A 117 7.32 -23.71 -9.02
N GLN A 118 7.86 -22.50 -9.25
CA GLN A 118 9.23 -22.17 -8.85
C GLN A 118 9.41 -22.35 -7.34
N ASN A 119 8.49 -21.85 -6.53
CA ASN A 119 8.61 -21.91 -5.08
C ASN A 119 8.48 -23.33 -4.52
N THR A 120 7.77 -24.22 -5.21
CA THR A 120 7.53 -25.60 -4.76
C THR A 120 8.60 -26.57 -5.26
N ALA A 121 8.93 -26.51 -6.54
CA ALA A 121 9.82 -27.48 -7.19
C ALA A 121 11.24 -26.96 -7.42
N GLN A 122 11.45 -25.64 -7.32
CA GLN A 122 12.74 -24.96 -7.54
C GLN A 122 13.49 -25.41 -8.82
N PRO A 123 12.81 -25.50 -9.99
CA PRO A 123 13.39 -26.02 -11.22
C PRO A 123 14.48 -25.12 -11.82
N LEU A 124 14.46 -23.83 -11.51
CA LEU A 124 15.44 -22.85 -11.96
C LEU A 124 16.26 -22.31 -10.79
N GLU A 125 17.49 -21.94 -11.07
CA GLU A 125 18.32 -21.16 -10.15
C GLU A 125 18.01 -19.67 -10.32
N LEU A 126 17.55 -19.03 -9.23
CA LEU A 126 17.28 -17.60 -9.18
C LEU A 126 18.56 -16.84 -8.81
N ASN A 127 18.88 -15.79 -9.55
CA ASN A 127 20.05 -14.94 -9.30
C ASN A 127 19.62 -13.47 -9.38
N ASP A 128 19.38 -12.85 -8.22
CA ASP A 128 18.81 -11.49 -8.09
C ASP A 128 17.65 -11.22 -9.08
N ALA A 129 16.79 -12.23 -9.27
CA ALA A 129 15.71 -12.21 -10.23
C ALA A 129 14.55 -11.36 -9.71
N VAL A 130 14.00 -10.49 -10.56
CA VAL A 130 12.78 -9.73 -10.26
C VAL A 130 11.80 -9.91 -11.40
N VAL A 131 10.56 -10.24 -11.04
CA VAL A 131 9.49 -10.58 -11.99
C VAL A 131 8.19 -9.88 -11.60
N PHE A 132 7.46 -9.42 -12.61
CA PHE A 132 6.11 -8.91 -12.48
C PHE A 132 5.10 -10.03 -12.73
N VAL A 133 4.07 -10.13 -11.90
CA VAL A 133 3.00 -11.11 -12.11
C VAL A 133 1.95 -10.50 -13.02
N ASN A 134 1.83 -10.98 -14.26
CA ASN A 134 0.89 -10.43 -15.24
C ASN A 134 -0.45 -11.19 -15.31
N GLU A 135 -0.52 -12.42 -14.78
CA GLU A 135 -1.72 -13.27 -14.84
C GLU A 135 -1.93 -14.07 -13.54
N GLY A 136 -3.21 -14.35 -13.23
CA GLY A 136 -3.64 -15.18 -12.09
C GLY A 136 -3.97 -14.38 -10.83
N ALA A 137 -4.10 -15.08 -9.70
CA ALA A 137 -4.60 -14.53 -8.43
C ALA A 137 -3.69 -13.45 -7.79
N LEU A 138 -2.46 -13.31 -8.28
CA LEU A 138 -1.47 -12.33 -7.83
C LEU A 138 -1.12 -11.29 -8.90
N ALA A 139 -1.89 -11.22 -9.98
CA ALA A 139 -1.64 -10.27 -11.07
C ALA A 139 -1.53 -8.83 -10.56
N GLY A 140 -0.55 -8.09 -11.07
CA GLY A 140 -0.21 -6.74 -10.65
C GLY A 140 0.79 -6.63 -9.50
N THR A 141 1.37 -7.74 -9.02
CA THR A 141 2.41 -7.73 -7.98
C THR A 141 3.81 -7.90 -8.54
N VAL A 142 4.83 -7.56 -7.75
CA VAL A 142 6.25 -7.76 -8.10
C VAL A 142 6.90 -8.70 -7.09
N TRP A 143 7.68 -9.65 -7.58
CA TRP A 143 8.33 -10.69 -6.79
C TRP A 143 9.83 -10.72 -7.08
N GLY A 144 10.63 -10.95 -6.04
CA GLY A 144 12.08 -11.07 -6.13
C GLY A 144 12.53 -12.43 -5.62
N GLY A 145 13.57 -12.99 -6.22
CA GLY A 145 14.13 -14.27 -5.81
C GLY A 145 15.62 -14.38 -6.10
N ASP A 146 16.31 -15.10 -5.23
CA ASP A 146 17.75 -15.34 -5.26
C ASP A 146 18.08 -16.65 -4.54
N LYS A 147 19.01 -17.42 -5.10
CA LYS A 147 19.41 -18.73 -4.57
C LYS A 147 19.86 -18.66 -3.12
N GLN A 148 20.73 -17.71 -2.79
CA GLN A 148 21.36 -17.62 -1.47
C GLN A 148 20.51 -16.80 -0.51
N LYS A 149 19.97 -15.67 -0.97
CA LYS A 149 19.30 -14.71 -0.08
C LYS A 149 17.87 -15.08 0.24
N THR A 150 17.17 -15.68 -0.72
CA THR A 150 15.76 -16.05 -0.56
C THR A 150 15.51 -17.55 -0.42
N GLY A 151 16.56 -18.37 -0.54
CA GLY A 151 16.43 -19.84 -0.56
C GLY A 151 15.90 -20.39 -1.89
N ASN A 152 16.26 -19.72 -3.00
CA ASN A 152 15.84 -20.08 -4.36
C ASN A 152 14.32 -20.05 -4.62
N VAL A 153 13.59 -19.21 -3.87
CA VAL A 153 12.15 -19.00 -4.03
C VAL A 153 11.84 -17.52 -4.26
N TYR A 154 10.79 -17.23 -5.01
CA TYR A 154 10.26 -15.89 -5.13
C TYR A 154 9.56 -15.48 -3.83
N LYS A 155 9.91 -14.31 -3.32
CA LYS A 155 9.22 -13.59 -2.24
C LYS A 155 8.54 -12.34 -2.81
N PRO A 156 7.36 -11.94 -2.31
CA PRO A 156 6.71 -10.72 -2.78
C PRO A 156 7.54 -9.52 -2.34
N LEU A 157 7.79 -8.57 -3.25
CA LEU A 157 8.47 -7.34 -2.90
C LEU A 157 7.48 -6.38 -2.22
N LYS A 158 7.84 -5.96 -1.00
CA LYS A 158 7.09 -5.00 -0.18
C LYS A 158 7.55 -3.59 -0.45
N VAL A 159 6.68 -2.62 -0.22
CA VAL A 159 7.01 -1.20 -0.41
C VAL A 159 7.67 -0.63 0.84
N ALA A 160 8.73 0.15 0.66
CA ALA A 160 9.27 1.05 1.68
C ALA A 160 9.26 2.50 1.18
N ASP A 161 8.91 3.45 2.05
CA ASP A 161 8.92 4.89 1.75
C ASP A 161 9.50 5.73 2.90
N ALA A 162 10.35 6.71 2.61
CA ALA A 162 10.94 7.62 3.59
C ALA A 162 11.04 9.06 3.06
N THR A 163 10.99 10.08 3.94
CA THR A 163 11.14 11.50 3.51
C THR A 163 12.47 11.75 2.81
N SER A 164 13.51 11.05 3.24
CA SER A 164 14.83 11.02 2.61
C SER A 164 15.54 9.73 3.03
N PRO A 165 16.66 9.36 2.36
CA PRO A 165 17.39 8.13 2.70
C PRO A 165 17.87 8.06 4.16
N ASN A 166 18.15 9.22 4.78
CA ASN A 166 18.66 9.30 6.16
C ASN A 166 17.54 9.34 7.22
N ARG A 167 16.30 8.98 6.86
CA ARG A 167 15.16 8.95 7.77
C ARG A 167 14.64 7.53 7.89
N LYS A 168 14.03 7.22 9.04
CA LYS A 168 13.27 5.99 9.23
C LYS A 168 12.21 5.88 8.13
N ALA A 169 12.09 4.70 7.56
CA ALA A 169 11.10 4.42 6.54
C ALA A 169 9.81 3.91 7.17
N HIS A 170 8.71 4.13 6.47
CA HIS A 170 7.58 3.24 6.57
C HIS A 170 7.83 2.01 5.70
N ALA A 171 7.52 0.84 6.23
CA ALA A 171 7.52 -0.42 5.51
C ALA A 171 6.08 -0.95 5.42
N GLY A 172 5.56 -1.06 4.19
CA GLY A 172 4.20 -1.51 3.88
C GLY A 172 4.12 -2.98 3.50
N HIS A 173 2.97 -3.35 2.93
CA HIS A 173 2.69 -4.69 2.41
C HIS A 173 3.28 -4.88 1.01
N ALA A 174 2.96 -6.00 0.35
CA ALA A 174 3.41 -6.29 -1.00
C ALA A 174 2.94 -5.19 -1.97
N PHE A 175 3.82 -4.80 -2.89
CA PHE A 175 3.48 -3.88 -3.97
C PHE A 175 2.36 -4.44 -4.83
N ALA A 176 1.42 -3.59 -5.19
CA ALA A 176 0.40 -3.86 -6.20
C ALA A 176 0.25 -2.65 -7.12
N THR A 177 0.15 -2.88 -8.43
CA THR A 177 -0.17 -1.81 -9.38
C THR A 177 -1.53 -1.19 -9.07
N ARG A 178 -1.76 0.02 -9.57
CA ARG A 178 -3.05 0.70 -9.46
C ARG A 178 -4.20 -0.19 -9.95
N GLU A 179 -4.02 -0.85 -11.09
CA GLU A 179 -5.04 -1.71 -11.70
C GLU A 179 -5.37 -2.94 -10.82
N ALA A 180 -4.38 -3.50 -10.12
CA ALA A 180 -4.61 -4.59 -9.17
C ALA A 180 -5.37 -4.12 -7.94
N VAL A 181 -5.09 -2.91 -7.44
CA VAL A 181 -5.80 -2.33 -6.30
C VAL A 181 -7.25 -2.00 -6.68
N GLU A 182 -7.46 -1.40 -7.85
CA GLU A 182 -8.81 -1.11 -8.38
C GLU A 182 -9.63 -2.39 -8.50
N ARG A 183 -9.04 -3.45 -9.07
CA ARG A 183 -9.67 -4.76 -9.15
C ARG A 183 -9.97 -5.35 -7.78
N PHE A 184 -9.04 -5.27 -6.84
CA PHE A 184 -9.26 -5.74 -5.47
C PHE A 184 -10.48 -5.04 -4.84
N TYR A 185 -10.55 -3.71 -4.93
CA TYR A 185 -11.71 -2.99 -4.41
C TYR A 185 -13.00 -3.37 -5.16
N ALA A 186 -12.96 -3.53 -6.47
CA ALA A 186 -14.13 -3.97 -7.23
C ALA A 186 -14.63 -5.36 -6.81
N ASP A 187 -13.73 -6.29 -6.54
CA ASP A 187 -14.04 -7.68 -6.22
C ASP A 187 -14.49 -7.86 -4.74
N TYR A 188 -13.81 -7.19 -3.80
CA TYR A 188 -14.03 -7.42 -2.36
C TYR A 188 -14.85 -6.31 -1.69
N TYR A 189 -14.78 -5.07 -2.17
CA TYR A 189 -15.38 -3.90 -1.53
C TYR A 189 -15.94 -2.91 -2.56
N PRO A 190 -16.97 -3.31 -3.34
CA PRO A 190 -17.54 -2.46 -4.38
C PRO A 190 -17.87 -1.06 -3.84
N HIS A 191 -17.61 -0.03 -4.65
CA HIS A 191 -17.83 1.40 -4.35
C HIS A 191 -16.90 2.04 -3.31
N VAL A 192 -16.24 1.28 -2.45
CA VAL A 192 -15.41 1.84 -1.36
C VAL A 192 -14.26 2.67 -1.89
N LEU A 193 -13.58 2.24 -2.96
CA LEU A 193 -12.51 3.05 -3.57
C LEU A 193 -13.04 4.40 -4.07
N GLY A 194 -14.23 4.41 -4.69
CA GLY A 194 -14.87 5.64 -5.15
C GLY A 194 -15.18 6.60 -3.99
N GLN A 195 -15.69 6.07 -2.88
CA GLN A 195 -15.92 6.86 -1.67
C GLN A 195 -14.62 7.44 -1.10
N LEU A 196 -13.56 6.63 -1.04
CA LEU A 196 -12.24 7.10 -0.62
C LEU A 196 -11.68 8.21 -1.52
N MET A 197 -12.05 8.27 -2.80
CA MET A 197 -11.64 9.37 -3.69
C MET A 197 -12.31 10.71 -3.36
N LEU A 198 -13.43 10.71 -2.63
CA LEU A 198 -14.07 11.95 -2.17
C LEU A 198 -13.23 12.71 -1.14
N LEU A 199 -12.30 12.03 -0.47
CA LEU A 199 -11.31 12.65 0.43
C LEU A 199 -10.42 13.68 -0.29
N GLY A 200 -10.30 13.60 -1.63
CA GLY A 200 -9.59 14.59 -2.44
C GLY A 200 -10.47 15.67 -3.05
N GLN A 201 -11.79 15.59 -2.91
CA GLN A 201 -12.76 16.41 -3.65
C GLN A 201 -13.56 17.34 -2.75
N ALA A 202 -13.94 16.87 -1.56
CA ALA A 202 -14.70 17.63 -0.58
C ALA A 202 -14.20 17.38 0.85
N GLN A 203 -14.60 18.25 1.77
CA GLN A 203 -14.36 18.02 3.19
C GLN A 203 -15.21 16.85 3.65
N GLN A 204 -14.56 15.81 4.19
CA GLN A 204 -15.21 14.62 4.71
C GLN A 204 -15.22 14.62 6.23
N SER A 205 -16.18 13.89 6.79
CA SER A 205 -16.32 13.73 8.22
C SER A 205 -16.80 12.33 8.59
N PHE A 206 -16.47 11.90 9.80
CA PHE A 206 -17.08 10.75 10.43
C PHE A 206 -18.28 11.19 11.26
N VAL A 207 -19.35 10.42 11.20
CA VAL A 207 -20.58 10.67 11.96
C VAL A 207 -20.83 9.51 12.90
N SER A 208 -20.78 9.79 14.19
CA SER A 208 -21.15 8.87 15.27
C SER A 208 -22.33 9.44 16.07
N GLN A 209 -22.93 8.61 16.93
CA GLN A 209 -23.97 9.05 17.86
C GLN A 209 -23.40 9.14 19.27
N ALA A 210 -23.68 10.24 19.96
CA ALA A 210 -23.46 10.39 21.38
C ALA A 210 -24.49 9.57 22.20
N PRO A 211 -24.23 9.29 23.48
CA PRO A 211 -25.15 8.52 24.33
C PRO A 211 -26.55 9.12 24.48
N ASN A 212 -26.67 10.44 24.29
CA ASN A 212 -27.95 11.16 24.34
C ASN A 212 -28.69 11.15 22.99
N GLY A 213 -28.14 10.51 21.95
CA GLY A 213 -28.72 10.41 20.61
C GLY A 213 -28.27 11.51 19.63
N ASP A 214 -27.51 12.51 20.08
CA ASP A 214 -27.03 13.58 19.21
C ASP A 214 -25.95 13.07 18.24
N GLU A 215 -25.90 13.66 17.04
CA GLU A 215 -24.83 13.37 16.09
C GLU A 215 -23.54 14.09 16.49
N VAL A 216 -22.45 13.33 16.51
CA VAL A 216 -21.09 13.83 16.69
C VAL A 216 -20.38 13.76 15.35
N VAL A 217 -20.00 14.93 14.83
CA VAL A 217 -19.31 15.06 13.56
C VAL A 217 -17.82 15.30 13.80
N THR A 218 -16.98 14.41 13.28
CA THR A 218 -15.51 14.53 13.36
C THR A 218 -14.96 14.80 11.97
N VAL A 219 -14.47 16.02 11.72
CA VAL A 219 -13.83 16.38 10.44
C VAL A 219 -12.56 15.55 10.23
N ILE A 220 -12.40 15.01 9.02
CA ILE A 220 -11.22 14.23 8.65
C ILE A 220 -10.09 15.17 8.27
N ASN A 221 -9.05 15.16 9.08
CA ASN A 221 -7.77 15.82 8.85
C ASN A 221 -6.67 14.85 8.40
N THR A 222 -5.76 15.33 7.55
CA THR A 222 -4.47 14.69 7.26
C THR A 222 -3.59 14.62 8.52
N ASP A 223 -2.56 13.77 8.47
CA ASP A 223 -1.60 13.52 9.54
C ASP A 223 -2.22 13.11 10.89
N THR A 224 -3.47 12.68 10.89
CA THR A 224 -4.24 12.25 12.06
C THR A 224 -4.71 10.81 11.85
N GLY A 225 -4.63 9.99 12.92
CA GLY A 225 -5.15 8.62 12.93
C GLY A 225 -6.52 8.55 13.60
N TYR A 226 -7.45 7.80 13.03
CA TYR A 226 -8.83 7.65 13.51
C TYR A 226 -9.18 6.19 13.70
N PHE A 227 -9.91 5.88 14.77
CA PHE A 227 -10.46 4.55 15.04
C PHE A 227 -9.39 3.44 15.04
N PRO A 228 -8.38 3.52 15.94
CA PRO A 228 -7.40 2.44 16.10
C PRO A 228 -8.08 1.13 16.50
N GLN A 229 -7.47 0.01 16.14
CA GLN A 229 -8.03 -1.33 16.40
C GLN A 229 -8.26 -1.58 17.90
N SER A 230 -7.51 -0.91 18.80
CA SER A 230 -7.69 -1.01 20.24
C SER A 230 -9.06 -0.53 20.74
N GLU A 231 -9.81 0.22 19.93
CA GLU A 231 -11.19 0.65 20.23
C GLU A 231 -12.25 -0.37 19.79
N PHE A 232 -11.84 -1.48 19.17
CA PHE A 232 -12.72 -2.50 18.64
C PHE A 232 -12.42 -3.88 19.25
N PRO A 233 -13.42 -4.77 19.37
CA PRO A 233 -13.19 -6.14 19.84
C PRO A 233 -12.17 -6.91 19.00
N ASN A 234 -12.16 -6.68 17.68
CA ASN A 234 -11.27 -7.31 16.73
C ASN A 234 -11.16 -6.49 15.43
N ARG A 235 -10.24 -6.88 14.55
CA ARG A 235 -10.03 -6.21 13.25
C ARG A 235 -11.26 -6.24 12.35
N ALA A 236 -12.04 -7.32 12.37
CA ALA A 236 -13.26 -7.43 11.56
C ALA A 236 -14.31 -6.38 11.96
N SER A 237 -14.46 -6.13 13.26
CA SER A 237 -15.36 -5.09 13.79
C SER A 237 -14.89 -3.68 13.39
N GLN A 238 -13.58 -3.43 13.45
CA GLN A 238 -12.98 -2.17 12.96
C GLN A 238 -13.25 -1.97 11.46
N LEU A 239 -13.02 -3.00 10.65
CA LEU A 239 -13.26 -2.97 9.21
C LEU A 239 -14.74 -2.67 8.91
N GLN A 240 -15.67 -3.39 9.53
CA GLN A 240 -17.10 -3.19 9.33
C GLN A 240 -17.52 -1.75 9.68
N PHE A 241 -17.03 -1.21 10.80
CA PHE A 241 -17.29 0.17 11.19
C PHE A 241 -16.77 1.17 10.15
N LEU A 242 -15.52 1.02 9.71
CA LEU A 242 -14.91 1.92 8.73
C LEU A 242 -15.62 1.87 7.38
N LEU A 243 -16.04 0.68 6.92
CA LEU A 243 -16.83 0.54 5.70
C LEU A 243 -18.15 1.32 5.78
N GLN A 244 -18.86 1.21 6.90
CA GLN A 244 -20.11 1.97 7.11
C GLN A 244 -19.85 3.48 7.09
N GLN A 245 -18.74 3.93 7.64
CA GLN A 245 -18.36 5.34 7.64
C GLN A 245 -18.00 5.84 6.23
N PHE A 246 -17.20 5.09 5.46
CA PHE A 246 -16.81 5.50 4.11
C PHE A 246 -18.01 5.64 3.18
N MET A 247 -19.03 4.78 3.32
CA MET A 247 -20.25 4.86 2.51
C MET A 247 -21.11 6.12 2.79
N ARG A 248 -20.77 6.91 3.81
CA ARG A 248 -21.44 8.19 4.14
C ARG A 248 -20.72 9.41 3.57
N PHE A 249 -19.57 9.23 2.93
CA PHE A 249 -18.86 10.34 2.29
C PHE A 249 -19.72 10.93 1.16
N ALA A 250 -19.67 12.26 1.04
CA ALA A 250 -20.52 13.05 0.15
C ALA A 250 -19.78 14.25 -0.44
#